data_AF-A0A7W1W966-F1
#
_entry.id   AF-A0A7W1W966-F1
#
_cell.length_a   1.000
_cell.length_b   1.000
_cell.length_c   1.000
_cell.angle_alpha   90.00
_cell.angle_beta   90.00
_cell.angle_gamma   90.00
#
_symmetry.space_group_name_H-M   'P 1'
#
loop_
_entity.id
_entity.type
_entity.pdbx_description
1 polymer ?
#
loop_
_entity_poly.entity_id
_entity_poly.type
_entity_poly.pdbx_seq_one_letter_code
_entity_poly.pdbx_strand_id
1 'polypeptide(L)'
;WFILQSSSNTFLAFQFGLSTDKPIAADFDGDARTDIAVYRGGTWFIQGTTSGFRAVQFGLSDDKPVPRDYDGDGKTDIAVYRPSNGIWYIVRSSDNGFSSFQFGISTDVPVPADYDGDGKSDIAVFRNGVWYLQQTTTGFRAVGWGFSTDKPVVGDYDGDARADVAVFRPSDGVWYLLQSTRGFRAAQWGQNGDVPAPSGYLP
;
A
#
# COMPACT_ATOMS: atom_id res chain seq x y z
N TRP A 1 -11.62 -13.35 -6.34
CA TRP A 1 -11.87 -11.96 -5.96
C TRP A 1 -13.35 -11.74 -5.75
N PHE A 2 -13.71 -10.96 -4.74
CA PHE A 2 -15.07 -10.53 -4.46
C PHE A 2 -15.07 -9.00 -4.48
N ILE A 3 -15.87 -8.41 -5.36
CA ILE A 3 -15.87 -6.97 -5.62
C ILE A 3 -17.28 -6.45 -5.42
N LEU A 4 -17.41 -5.40 -4.62
CA LEU A 4 -18.62 -4.59 -4.53
C LEU A 4 -18.40 -3.33 -5.36
N GLN A 5 -19.18 -3.15 -6.43
CA GLN A 5 -19.09 -1.97 -7.25
C GLN A 5 -19.87 -0.83 -6.61
N SER A 6 -19.19 0.26 -6.25
CA SER A 6 -19.84 1.44 -5.61
C SER A 6 -20.87 2.12 -6.52
N SER A 7 -20.65 2.11 -7.83
CA SER A 7 -21.53 2.79 -8.81
C SER A 7 -22.86 2.07 -9.05
N SER A 8 -22.87 0.74 -8.93
CA SER A 8 -24.02 -0.10 -9.27
C SER A 8 -24.58 -0.86 -8.06
N ASN A 9 -23.88 -0.85 -6.93
CA ASN A 9 -24.14 -1.68 -5.75
C ASN A 9 -24.30 -3.18 -6.10
N THR A 10 -23.59 -3.63 -7.13
CA THR A 10 -23.59 -5.03 -7.56
C THR A 10 -22.34 -5.75 -7.09
N PHE A 11 -22.49 -7.07 -6.92
CA PHE A 11 -21.43 -7.96 -6.53
C PHE A 11 -20.91 -8.73 -7.74
N LEU A 12 -19.59 -8.70 -7.93
CA LEU A 12 -18.90 -9.52 -8.90
C LEU A 12 -17.97 -10.49 -8.17
N ALA A 13 -18.10 -11.78 -8.51
CA ALA A 13 -17.18 -12.82 -8.11
C ALA A 13 -16.55 -13.42 -9.36
N PHE A 14 -15.22 -13.38 -9.42
CA PHE A 14 -14.48 -14.12 -10.42
C PHE A 14 -13.16 -14.65 -9.87
N GLN A 15 -12.71 -15.76 -10.44
CA GLN A 15 -11.45 -16.38 -10.08
C GLN A 15 -10.32 -15.70 -10.86
N PHE A 16 -9.35 -15.14 -10.14
CA PHE A 16 -8.14 -14.57 -10.70
C PHE A 16 -6.99 -14.80 -9.73
N GLY A 17 -5.96 -15.48 -10.19
CA GLY A 17 -4.83 -15.93 -9.39
C GLY A 17 -4.97 -17.34 -8.79
N LEU A 18 -3.93 -17.73 -8.06
CA LEU A 18 -3.79 -18.97 -7.30
C LEU A 18 -3.75 -18.66 -5.80
N SER A 19 -3.95 -19.68 -4.96
CA SER A 19 -3.94 -19.53 -3.49
C SER A 19 -2.61 -19.05 -2.90
N THR A 20 -1.52 -19.19 -3.65
CA THR A 20 -0.16 -18.77 -3.25
C THR A 20 0.18 -17.34 -3.68
N ASP A 21 -0.70 -16.69 -4.44
CA ASP A 21 -0.43 -15.37 -4.96
C ASP A 21 -0.62 -14.29 -3.89
N LYS A 22 0.13 -13.20 -4.01
CA LYS A 22 -0.11 -12.00 -3.21
C LYS A 22 -1.14 -11.13 -3.95
N PRO A 23 -2.38 -10.99 -3.46
CA PRO A 23 -3.39 -10.15 -4.11
C PRO A 23 -3.06 -8.67 -3.94
N ILE A 24 -3.30 -7.89 -4.99
CA ILE A 24 -3.12 -6.44 -5.05
C ILE A 24 -4.36 -5.80 -5.69
N ALA A 25 -4.81 -4.70 -5.11
CA ALA A 25 -5.90 -3.87 -5.62
C ALA A 25 -5.40 -2.43 -5.70
N ALA A 26 -5.35 -1.86 -6.92
CA ALA A 26 -4.85 -0.51 -7.19
C ALA A 26 -5.29 -0.07 -8.60
N ASP A 27 -5.20 1.21 -8.94
CA ASP A 27 -5.52 1.72 -10.29
C ASP A 27 -4.27 1.70 -11.18
N PHE A 28 -4.08 0.65 -11.97
CA PHE A 28 -2.92 0.46 -12.84
C PHE A 28 -3.11 1.00 -14.26
N ASP A 29 -4.32 1.42 -14.64
CA ASP A 29 -4.60 1.97 -15.96
C ASP A 29 -5.07 3.43 -16.00
N GLY A 30 -5.32 4.02 -14.83
CA GLY A 30 -5.59 5.44 -14.62
C GLY A 30 -7.02 5.83 -14.91
N ASP A 31 -7.96 4.89 -14.81
CA ASP A 31 -9.39 5.16 -15.00
C ASP A 31 -10.11 5.54 -13.70
N ALA A 32 -9.36 5.74 -12.61
CA ALA A 32 -9.82 6.00 -11.25
C ALA A 32 -10.68 4.86 -10.67
N ARG A 33 -10.55 3.65 -11.21
CA ARG A 33 -11.15 2.43 -10.64
C ARG A 33 -10.07 1.49 -10.18
N THR A 34 -10.42 0.72 -9.15
CA THR A 34 -9.54 -0.32 -8.65
C THR A 34 -9.46 -1.47 -9.65
N ASP A 35 -8.26 -1.71 -10.17
CA ASP A 35 -7.90 -2.90 -10.92
C ASP A 35 -7.54 -4.05 -9.98
N ILE A 36 -7.56 -5.25 -10.54
CA ILE A 36 -7.15 -6.45 -9.84
C ILE A 36 -5.78 -6.90 -10.34
N ALA A 37 -4.88 -7.17 -9.41
CA ALA A 37 -3.59 -7.74 -9.72
C ALA A 37 -3.20 -8.84 -8.75
N VAL A 38 -2.31 -9.72 -9.19
CA VAL A 38 -1.64 -10.69 -8.34
C VAL A 38 -0.14 -10.69 -8.60
N TYR A 39 0.64 -10.82 -7.53
CA TYR A 39 2.08 -11.01 -7.61
C TYR A 39 2.46 -12.45 -7.32
N ARG A 40 3.17 -13.08 -8.25
CA ARG A 40 3.58 -14.49 -8.17
C ARG A 40 5.03 -14.64 -8.65
N GLY A 41 5.92 -15.03 -7.74
CA GLY A 41 7.29 -15.43 -8.10
C GLY A 41 8.12 -14.36 -8.83
N GLY A 42 7.85 -13.07 -8.64
CA GLY A 42 8.50 -11.99 -9.40
C GLY A 42 7.66 -11.39 -10.54
N THR A 43 6.53 -12.01 -10.88
CA THR A 43 5.66 -11.57 -11.97
C THR A 43 4.39 -10.92 -11.44
N TRP A 44 4.04 -9.77 -12.02
CA TRP A 44 2.77 -9.10 -11.84
C TRP A 44 1.79 -9.55 -12.92
N PHE A 45 0.60 -9.98 -12.53
CA PHE A 45 -0.51 -10.27 -13.43
C PHE A 45 -1.59 -9.26 -13.12
N ILE A 46 -1.88 -8.37 -14.06
CA ILE A 46 -2.76 -7.21 -13.86
C ILE A 46 -3.94 -7.36 -14.81
N GLN A 47 -5.14 -7.22 -14.28
CA GLN A 47 -6.38 -7.10 -15.01
C GLN A 47 -6.89 -5.68 -14.81
N GLY A 48 -6.54 -4.81 -15.76
CA GLY A 48 -7.08 -3.46 -15.83
C GLY A 48 -8.57 -3.48 -16.14
N THR A 49 -9.32 -2.56 -15.56
CA THR A 49 -10.74 -2.36 -15.80
C THR A 49 -11.01 -1.92 -17.25
N THR A 50 -10.11 -1.13 -17.84
CA THR A 50 -10.25 -0.60 -19.21
C THR A 50 -9.16 -1.08 -20.16
N SER A 51 -7.96 -1.32 -19.64
CA SER A 51 -6.79 -1.73 -20.43
C SER A 51 -6.68 -3.25 -20.66
N GLY A 52 -7.47 -4.05 -19.94
CA GLY A 52 -7.47 -5.51 -20.07
C GLY A 52 -6.32 -6.19 -19.33
N PHE A 53 -6.01 -7.42 -19.73
CA PHE A 53 -5.01 -8.26 -19.05
C PHE A 53 -3.58 -7.98 -19.55
N ARG A 54 -2.63 -7.89 -18.62
CA ARG A 54 -1.19 -7.90 -18.91
C ARG A 54 -0.38 -8.61 -17.84
N ALA A 55 0.79 -9.13 -18.21
CA ALA A 55 1.76 -9.70 -17.29
C ALA A 55 3.11 -8.99 -17.41
N VAL A 56 3.73 -8.63 -16.28
CA VAL A 56 4.99 -7.90 -16.20
C VAL A 56 5.95 -8.62 -15.28
N GLN A 57 7.11 -9.03 -15.78
CA GLN A 57 8.17 -9.60 -14.95
C GLN A 57 8.94 -8.46 -14.27
N PHE A 58 8.68 -8.22 -12.98
CA PHE A 58 9.37 -7.20 -12.21
C PHE A 58 9.46 -7.56 -10.73
N GLY A 59 10.67 -7.97 -10.31
CA GLY A 59 11.00 -8.41 -8.96
C GLY A 59 11.35 -9.90 -8.88
N LEU A 60 11.47 -10.39 -7.65
CA LEU A 60 11.86 -11.75 -7.28
C LEU A 60 10.80 -12.41 -6.38
N SER A 61 10.89 -13.72 -6.16
CA SER A 61 9.92 -14.45 -5.31
C SER A 61 9.76 -13.86 -3.90
N ASP A 62 10.87 -13.40 -3.32
CA ASP A 62 10.95 -12.96 -1.93
C ASP A 62 10.71 -11.46 -1.77
N ASP A 63 10.55 -10.75 -2.88
CA ASP A 63 10.23 -9.33 -2.87
C ASP A 63 8.78 -9.11 -2.38
N LYS A 64 8.55 -8.03 -1.65
CA LYS A 64 7.23 -7.58 -1.19
C LYS A 64 6.65 -6.60 -2.23
N PRO A 65 5.50 -6.87 -2.86
CA PRO A 65 4.86 -5.91 -3.76
C PRO A 65 4.38 -4.68 -2.97
N VAL A 66 4.70 -3.49 -3.46
CA VAL A 66 4.40 -2.19 -2.82
C VAL A 66 3.91 -1.15 -3.85
N PRO A 67 2.88 -1.49 -4.65
CA PRO A 67 2.47 -0.66 -5.78
C PRO A 67 1.73 0.60 -5.29
N ARG A 68 2.13 1.75 -5.83
CA ARG A 68 1.61 3.09 -5.52
C ARG A 68 2.00 4.06 -6.64
N ASP A 69 1.37 5.22 -6.68
CA ASP A 69 1.81 6.33 -7.54
C ASP A 69 2.99 7.06 -6.86
N TYR A 70 4.23 6.82 -7.29
CA TYR A 70 5.43 7.46 -6.72
C TYR A 70 5.87 8.69 -7.52
N ASP A 71 5.31 8.94 -8.70
CA ASP A 71 5.70 10.06 -9.56
C ASP A 71 4.61 11.12 -9.75
N GLY A 72 3.41 10.87 -9.26
CA GLY A 72 2.27 11.77 -9.21
C GLY A 72 1.50 11.85 -10.52
N ASP A 73 1.56 10.82 -11.38
CA ASP A 73 0.84 10.79 -12.65
C ASP A 73 -0.62 10.34 -12.54
N GLY A 74 -1.07 9.96 -11.34
CA GLY A 74 -2.40 9.46 -11.04
C GLY A 74 -2.59 7.98 -11.36
N LYS A 75 -1.53 7.25 -11.72
CA LYS A 75 -1.53 5.81 -11.98
C LYS A 75 -0.62 5.09 -11.00
N THR A 76 -0.96 3.83 -10.76
CA THR A 76 -0.17 2.98 -9.88
C THR A 76 1.09 2.50 -10.59
N ASP A 77 2.25 2.84 -10.01
CA ASP A 77 3.53 2.28 -10.41
C ASP A 77 3.69 0.84 -9.94
N ILE A 78 4.43 0.07 -10.73
CA ILE A 78 4.85 -1.27 -10.34
C ILE A 78 6.09 -1.12 -9.45
N ALA A 79 5.97 -1.53 -8.19
CA ALA A 79 7.06 -1.41 -7.24
C ALA A 79 7.19 -2.61 -6.30
N VAL A 80 8.43 -2.91 -5.92
CA VAL A 80 8.77 -3.96 -4.96
C VAL A 80 9.75 -3.47 -3.90
N TYR A 81 9.57 -3.92 -2.66
CA TYR A 81 10.55 -3.81 -1.59
C TYR A 81 11.26 -5.15 -1.42
N ARG A 82 12.59 -5.15 -1.48
CA ARG A 82 13.42 -6.35 -1.31
C ARG A 82 13.97 -6.42 0.11
N PRO A 83 13.45 -7.29 0.99
CA PRO A 83 13.89 -7.33 2.39
C PRO A 83 15.37 -7.73 2.53
N SER A 84 15.90 -8.58 1.66
CA SER A 84 17.28 -9.07 1.76
C SER A 84 18.35 -7.97 1.67
N ASN A 85 18.02 -6.82 1.08
CA ASN A 85 18.92 -5.67 0.99
C ASN A 85 18.29 -4.33 1.43
N GLY A 86 16.99 -4.28 1.69
CA GLY A 86 16.30 -3.05 2.09
C GLY A 86 16.09 -2.05 0.95
N ILE A 87 16.17 -2.49 -0.31
CA ILE A 87 16.03 -1.63 -1.49
C ILE A 87 14.59 -1.71 -2.03
N TRP A 88 14.06 -0.54 -2.39
CA TRP A 88 12.85 -0.36 -3.17
C TRP A 88 13.23 -0.28 -4.65
N TYR A 89 12.48 -0.97 -5.50
CA TYR A 89 12.62 -0.91 -6.95
C TYR A 89 11.28 -0.52 -7.54
N ILE A 90 11.26 0.50 -8.40
CA ILE A 90 10.05 1.12 -8.92
C ILE A 90 10.18 1.24 -10.44
N VAL A 91 9.10 0.93 -11.16
CA VAL A 91 8.93 1.22 -12.58
C VAL A 91 7.71 2.12 -12.71
N ARG A 92 7.96 3.34 -13.16
CA ARG A 92 6.94 4.38 -13.26
C ARG A 92 5.95 4.09 -14.37
N SER A 93 4.66 4.30 -14.12
CA SER A 93 3.58 4.14 -15.11
C SER A 93 3.65 5.19 -16.22
N SER A 94 4.15 6.39 -15.91
CA SER A 94 4.17 7.53 -16.84
C SER A 94 5.09 7.31 -18.04
N ASP A 95 6.27 6.70 -17.82
CA ASP A 95 7.33 6.59 -18.83
C ASP A 95 8.11 5.27 -18.82
N ASN A 96 7.71 4.30 -18.00
CA ASN A 96 8.46 3.05 -17.73
C ASN A 96 9.88 3.27 -17.16
N GLY A 97 10.16 4.45 -16.64
CA GLY A 97 11.43 4.78 -16.01
C GLY A 97 11.65 3.97 -14.75
N PHE A 98 12.82 3.34 -14.67
CA PHE A 98 13.24 2.55 -13.52
C PHE A 98 13.99 3.41 -12.49
N SER A 99 13.68 3.21 -11.22
CA SER A 99 14.43 3.77 -10.10
C SER A 99 14.63 2.74 -8.99
N SER A 100 15.65 2.98 -8.17
CA SER A 100 15.89 2.19 -6.96
C SER A 100 16.29 3.08 -5.80
N PHE A 101 15.80 2.77 -4.61
CA PHE A 101 16.00 3.59 -3.42
C PHE A 101 16.30 2.72 -2.20
N GLN A 102 17.46 2.93 -1.55
CA GLN A 102 17.82 2.20 -0.33
C GLN A 102 17.09 2.83 0.86
N PHE A 103 16.10 2.13 1.41
CA PHE A 103 15.38 2.59 2.58
C PHE A 103 14.77 1.44 3.36
N GLY A 104 15.42 1.09 4.47
CA GLY A 104 14.99 0.04 5.38
C GLY A 104 15.98 -1.10 5.51
N ILE A 105 15.55 -2.14 6.23
CA ILE A 105 16.30 -3.36 6.53
C ILE A 105 15.37 -4.58 6.49
N SER A 106 15.93 -5.79 6.53
CA SER A 106 15.18 -7.04 6.34
C SER A 106 13.96 -7.27 7.23
N THR A 107 13.92 -6.68 8.41
CA THR A 107 12.79 -6.81 9.36
C THR A 107 11.66 -5.81 9.11
N ASP A 108 11.84 -4.86 8.21
CA ASP A 108 10.90 -3.76 8.02
C ASP A 108 9.63 -4.19 7.29
N VAL A 109 8.52 -3.56 7.67
CA VAL A 109 7.24 -3.65 6.98
C VAL A 109 7.10 -2.41 6.10
N PRO A 110 7.08 -2.55 4.76
CA PRO A 110 6.89 -1.40 3.87
C PRO A 110 5.45 -0.86 3.99
N VAL A 111 5.31 0.47 4.04
CA VAL A 111 4.05 1.18 4.28
C VAL A 111 3.95 2.46 3.42
N PRO A 112 4.11 2.37 2.08
CA PRO A 112 4.16 3.56 1.23
C PRO A 112 2.81 4.27 1.13
N ALA A 113 2.84 5.59 1.16
CA ALA A 113 1.67 6.46 1.14
C ALA A 113 2.10 7.93 0.99
N ASP A 114 1.20 8.81 0.57
CA ASP A 114 1.44 10.26 0.57
C ASP A 114 1.27 10.84 1.99
N TYR A 115 2.34 10.98 2.77
CA TYR A 115 2.27 11.47 4.15
C TYR A 115 2.46 13.00 4.25
N ASP A 116 2.95 13.68 3.21
CA ASP A 116 3.11 15.14 3.20
C ASP A 116 2.10 15.90 2.31
N GLY A 117 1.27 15.18 1.57
CA GLY A 117 0.15 15.69 0.79
C GLY A 117 0.60 16.32 -0.53
N ASP A 118 1.69 15.83 -1.12
CA ASP A 118 2.22 16.36 -2.38
C ASP A 118 1.68 15.63 -3.63
N GLY A 119 0.79 14.66 -3.43
CA GLY A 119 0.18 13.84 -4.48
C GLY A 119 1.01 12.63 -4.88
N LYS A 120 2.15 12.37 -4.22
CA LYS A 120 3.01 11.21 -4.47
C LYS A 120 3.10 10.34 -3.24
N SER A 121 3.19 9.04 -3.47
CA SER A 121 3.48 8.11 -2.39
C SER A 121 4.92 8.21 -1.96
N ASP A 122 5.11 8.39 -0.66
CA ASP A 122 6.41 8.40 0.00
C ASP A 122 6.92 6.98 0.23
N ILE A 123 8.25 6.87 0.28
CA ILE A 123 8.90 5.64 0.72
C ILE A 123 8.87 5.58 2.24
N ALA A 124 8.23 4.56 2.80
CA ALA A 124 8.06 4.45 4.24
C ALA A 124 8.12 3.01 4.73
N VAL A 125 8.65 2.84 5.95
CA VAL A 125 8.72 1.55 6.65
C VAL A 125 8.27 1.66 8.10
N PHE A 126 7.61 0.61 8.59
CA PHE A 126 7.31 0.39 9.99
C PHE A 126 8.28 -0.62 10.59
N ARG A 127 8.88 -0.26 11.72
CA ARG A 127 9.86 -1.07 12.45
C ARG A 127 9.62 -0.92 13.94
N ASN A 128 9.20 -2.00 14.59
CA ASN A 128 9.10 -2.10 16.05
C ASN A 128 8.31 -0.94 16.72
N GLY A 129 7.18 -0.51 16.13
CA GLY A 129 6.38 0.60 16.68
C GLY A 129 6.79 1.98 16.17
N VAL A 130 7.81 2.08 15.33
CA VAL A 130 8.28 3.35 14.76
C VAL A 130 8.06 3.36 13.26
N TRP A 131 7.49 4.45 12.78
CA TRP A 131 7.31 4.77 11.36
C TRP A 131 8.49 5.61 10.91
N TYR A 132 9.19 5.16 9.89
CA TYR A 132 10.26 5.88 9.22
C TYR A 132 9.76 6.28 7.84
N LEU A 133 9.67 7.57 7.59
CA LEU A 133 9.10 8.15 6.39
C LEU A 133 10.20 8.90 5.66
N GLN A 134 10.42 8.58 4.40
CA GLN A 134 11.17 9.42 3.48
C GLN A 134 10.16 10.15 2.61
N GLN A 135 9.70 11.29 3.12
CA GLN A 135 8.68 12.09 2.46
C GLN A 135 9.29 12.81 1.26
N THR A 136 8.54 12.85 0.17
CA THR A 136 9.04 13.25 -1.15
C THR A 136 9.43 14.73 -1.17
N THR A 137 8.60 15.59 -0.55
CA THR A 137 8.83 17.03 -0.49
C THR A 137 9.44 17.48 0.84
N THR A 138 8.97 16.92 1.96
CA THR A 138 9.37 17.37 3.32
C THR A 138 10.58 16.62 3.90
N GLY A 139 11.01 15.53 3.28
CA GLY A 139 12.21 14.79 3.65
C GLY A 139 11.98 13.74 4.74
N PHE A 140 13.04 13.40 5.48
CA PHE A 140 12.98 12.30 6.44
C PHE A 140 12.24 12.69 7.74
N ARG A 141 11.35 11.79 8.19
CA ARG A 141 10.62 11.90 9.46
C ARG A 141 10.53 10.54 10.15
N ALA A 142 10.70 10.51 11.47
CA ALA A 142 10.45 9.32 12.28
C ALA A 142 9.37 9.60 13.33
N VAL A 143 8.40 8.68 13.45
CA VAL A 143 7.26 8.82 14.37
C VAL A 143 7.12 7.54 15.19
N GLY A 144 7.27 7.64 16.51
CA GLY A 144 6.94 6.55 17.43
C GLY A 144 5.42 6.44 17.59
N TRP A 145 4.81 5.47 16.91
CA TRP A 145 3.37 5.25 16.95
C TRP A 145 3.02 3.77 16.78
N GLY A 146 2.87 3.09 17.91
CA GLY A 146 2.50 1.68 18.00
C GLY A 146 3.54 0.86 18.77
N PHE A 147 3.31 -0.45 18.79
CA PHE A 147 4.19 -1.45 19.35
C PHE A 147 4.71 -2.40 18.28
N SER A 148 5.72 -3.20 18.61
CA SER A 148 6.27 -4.22 17.70
C SER A 148 5.26 -5.30 17.30
N THR A 149 4.21 -5.51 18.10
CA THR A 149 3.11 -6.44 17.80
C THR A 149 1.96 -5.82 17.03
N ASP A 150 1.96 -4.49 16.87
CA ASP A 150 0.91 -3.80 16.14
C ASP A 150 1.12 -3.97 14.63
N LYS A 151 0.02 -4.04 13.87
CA LYS A 151 0.03 -4.10 12.41
C LYS A 151 -0.17 -2.69 11.86
N PRO A 152 0.77 -2.14 11.07
CA PRO A 152 0.57 -0.82 10.48
C PRO A 152 -0.59 -0.86 9.48
N VAL A 153 -1.43 0.16 9.50
CA VAL A 153 -2.49 0.35 8.51
C VAL A 153 -2.45 1.80 8.05
N VAL A 154 -2.33 1.96 6.74
CA VAL A 154 -2.13 3.24 6.09
C VAL A 154 -3.46 3.71 5.53
N GLY A 155 -3.73 5.01 5.61
CA GLY A 155 -4.85 5.65 4.94
C GLY A 155 -5.07 7.08 5.43
N ASP A 156 -5.73 7.89 4.63
CA ASP A 156 -6.28 9.18 5.05
C ASP A 156 -7.61 8.94 5.79
N TYR A 157 -7.61 9.05 7.13
CA TYR A 157 -8.80 8.82 7.94
C TYR A 157 -9.48 10.13 8.37
N ASP A 158 -8.91 11.30 8.08
CA ASP A 158 -9.51 12.59 8.39
C ASP A 158 -9.95 13.43 7.17
N GLY A 159 -9.59 12.99 5.97
CA GLY A 159 -9.98 13.57 4.68
C GLY A 159 -9.17 14.80 4.31
N ASP A 160 -7.91 14.89 4.76
CA ASP A 160 -7.01 16.00 4.43
C ASP A 160 -6.08 15.71 3.24
N ALA A 161 -6.28 14.58 2.56
CA ALA A 161 -5.45 14.08 1.46
C ALA A 161 -4.03 13.68 1.88
N ARG A 162 -3.77 13.51 3.19
CA ARG A 162 -2.53 12.91 3.70
C ARG A 162 -2.83 11.57 4.35
N ALA A 163 -1.97 10.61 4.10
CA ALA A 163 -1.98 9.37 4.83
C ALA A 163 -1.66 9.63 6.31
N ASP A 164 -2.48 9.05 7.16
CA ASP A 164 -2.28 9.03 8.59
C ASP A 164 -1.42 7.85 9.02
N VAL A 165 -0.74 8.04 10.14
CA VAL A 165 -0.03 6.98 10.82
C VAL A 165 -1.03 6.23 11.71
N ALA A 166 -1.38 4.99 11.35
CA ALA A 166 -2.33 4.20 12.13
C ALA A 166 -1.89 2.74 12.30
N VAL A 167 -2.31 2.13 13.40
CA VAL A 167 -2.02 0.73 13.68
C VAL A 167 -3.26 -0.02 14.15
N PHE A 168 -3.39 -1.28 13.74
CA PHE A 168 -4.29 -2.24 14.35
C PHE A 168 -3.53 -3.04 15.40
N ARG A 169 -4.07 -3.09 16.62
CA ARG A 169 -3.51 -3.87 17.71
C ARG A 169 -4.30 -5.17 17.89
N PRO A 170 -3.72 -6.33 17.53
CA PRO A 170 -4.44 -7.60 17.63
C PRO A 170 -4.82 -7.99 19.06
N SER A 171 -4.07 -7.54 20.08
CA SER A 171 -4.29 -7.93 21.48
C SER A 171 -5.60 -7.40 22.07
N ASP A 172 -6.12 -6.30 21.55
CA ASP A 172 -7.39 -5.69 21.99
C ASP A 172 -8.40 -5.47 20.84
N GLY A 173 -8.00 -5.70 19.59
CA GLY A 173 -8.87 -5.50 18.43
C GLY A 173 -9.12 -4.01 18.13
N VAL A 174 -8.26 -3.11 18.63
CA VAL A 174 -8.44 -1.67 18.49
C VAL A 174 -7.52 -1.12 17.41
N TRP A 175 -8.06 -0.17 16.66
CA TRP A 175 -7.35 0.66 15.71
C TRP A 175 -6.96 1.96 16.38
N TYR A 176 -5.67 2.30 16.35
CA TYR A 176 -5.09 3.51 16.93
C TYR A 176 -4.55 4.40 15.81
N LEU A 177 -5.19 5.53 15.59
CA LEU A 177 -4.91 6.47 14.51
C LEU A 177 -4.28 7.73 15.10
N LEU A 178 -3.19 8.19 14.49
CA LEU A 178 -2.66 9.53 14.64
C LEU A 178 -2.97 10.30 13.36
N GLN A 179 -4.09 10.99 13.38
CA GLN A 179 -4.59 11.76 12.23
C GLN A 179 -3.76 13.02 12.05
N SER A 180 -3.37 13.29 10.82
CA SER A 180 -2.50 14.39 10.38
C SER A 180 -2.99 15.75 10.86
N THR A 181 -4.31 16.00 10.84
CA THR A 181 -4.93 17.27 11.24
C THR A 181 -5.86 17.16 12.43
N ARG A 182 -6.42 15.98 12.71
CA ARG A 182 -7.37 15.77 13.82
C ARG A 182 -6.79 15.10 15.07
N GLY A 183 -5.52 14.69 15.03
CA GLY A 183 -4.83 14.12 16.18
C GLY A 183 -5.27 12.68 16.49
N PHE A 184 -5.26 12.32 17.78
CA PHE A 184 -5.48 10.93 18.19
C PHE A 184 -6.94 10.48 18.08
N ARG A 185 -7.14 9.27 17.53
CA ARG A 185 -8.41 8.54 17.58
C ARG A 185 -8.17 7.06 17.83
N ALA A 186 -9.00 6.44 18.66
CA ALA A 186 -9.08 4.98 18.80
C ALA A 186 -10.48 4.49 18.45
N ALA A 187 -10.56 3.40 17.71
CA ALA A 187 -11.82 2.78 17.33
C ALA A 187 -11.70 1.25 17.36
N GLN A 188 -12.70 0.57 17.90
CA GLN A 188 -12.80 -0.88 17.80
C GLN A 188 -13.54 -1.22 16.50
N TRP A 189 -12.81 -1.77 15.53
CA TRP A 189 -13.36 -2.30 14.29
C TRP A 189 -12.86 -3.74 14.12
N GLY A 190 -13.79 -4.70 13.99
CA GLY A 190 -13.49 -6.12 13.89
C GLY A 190 -13.53 -6.89 15.23
N GLN A 191 -13.34 -8.20 15.17
CA GLN A 191 -13.24 -9.12 16.32
C GLN A 191 -11.85 -9.78 16.40
N ASN A 192 -11.58 -10.49 17.50
CA ASN A 192 -10.33 -11.22 17.69
C ASN A 192 -10.12 -12.24 16.54
N GLY A 193 -9.03 -12.09 15.81
CA GLY A 193 -8.71 -12.89 14.62
C GLY A 193 -8.72 -12.11 13.31
N ASP A 194 -9.29 -10.90 13.29
CA ASP A 194 -9.33 -10.09 12.08
C ASP A 194 -7.94 -9.59 11.68
N VAL A 195 -7.73 -9.48 10.36
CA VAL A 195 -6.53 -8.93 9.74
C VAL A 195 -6.95 -7.70 8.93
N PRO A 196 -6.30 -6.54 9.11
CA PRO A 196 -6.61 -5.36 8.30
C PRO A 196 -6.41 -5.69 6.83
N ALA A 197 -7.41 -5.37 6.01
CA ALA A 197 -7.25 -5.40 4.56
C ALA A 197 -6.24 -4.30 4.17
N PRO A 198 -5.37 -4.53 3.17
CA PRO A 198 -4.58 -3.46 2.58
C PRO A 198 -5.52 -2.32 2.17
N SER A 199 -5.11 -1.07 2.37
CA SER A 199 -5.83 0.09 1.88
C SER A 199 -5.88 0.04 0.34
N GLY A 200 -6.96 -0.52 -0.20
CA GLY A 200 -7.34 -0.37 -1.59
C GLY A 200 -8.10 0.95 -1.69
N TYR A 201 -7.39 2.01 -2.06
CA TYR A 201 -7.88 3.33 -2.44
C TYR A 201 -8.76 4.07 -1.39
N LEU A 202 -8.37 5.30 -1.08
CA LEU A 202 -9.29 6.30 -0.53
C LEU A 202 -9.60 7.31 -1.65
N PRO A 203 -10.88 7.69 -1.80
CA PRO A 203 -11.42 8.40 -2.96
C PRO A 203 -10.78 9.76 -3.25
#